data_AF-A0A2H1W331-F1
#
_entry.id   AF-A0A2H1W331-F1
#
_cell.length_a   1.000
_cell.length_b   1.000
_cell.length_c   1.000
_cell.angle_alpha   90.00
_cell.angle_beta   90.00
_cell.angle_gamma   90.00
#
_symmetry.space_group_name_H-M   'P 1'
#
loop_
_entity.id
_entity.type
_entity.pdbx_description
1 polymer ?
#
loop_
_entity_poly.entity_id
_entity_poly.type
_entity_poly.pdbx_seq_one_letter_code
_entity_poly.pdbx_strand_id
1 'polypeptide(L)'
;ITDDASYKVKREVKRVRKNKEIDINSCLQILMDVTSQMLEPKAPTGLAARVALLSCMWSSSAVYTQPAHWCWAAGQLIAVTGAAHAPLTQYSAAGRALLLALSDCMCVLDGFEGLQELSTVHQKLLKSLSSSYAPLRQAALQGCLLQLTGKAHHLANVHNAPNPFHELVSQLNVAVKQYLAPNTKISLYEQCLYWTVLFTLIELGHPELINMAVDFVLTNPRHYCIDLVVKGITTTIRQQVLPKDLKKSIIERLLENMRVYSEHHAIQILMVHLFSADNKLLSPKLTSDVSNMDPDILMNSMERITLLYKVLRQSREKESKRIITTSLKYFLRETLPPAATLSRVVIEFLECCKESEKIKIEIASDRDRWIDCAVMNAEIVFEVFQTSITQDQLPVLSGWIFEALCHLLNGKVTPHLLPYCLQTLLVSASSNQFIRHVSPLCYHILRLGFLKSGEVSQNWSVFSDFLKTDSGMQFSDKRLLCVVSLKSNFTGSQIERLKELCNSNECLSELASCLT
;
A
#
# COMPACT_ATOMS: atom_id res chain seq x y z
N ILE A 1 -13.48 13.86 -12.84
CA ILE A 1 -12.28 14.61 -12.41
C ILE A 1 -11.18 13.57 -12.28
N THR A 2 -10.30 13.49 -13.27
CA THR A 2 -9.17 12.55 -13.27
C THR A 2 -8.15 12.98 -12.21
N ASP A 3 -7.49 12.01 -11.58
CA ASP A 3 -6.65 12.23 -10.39
C ASP A 3 -5.33 12.98 -10.69
N ASP A 4 -5.01 13.22 -11.96
CA ASP A 4 -3.78 13.86 -12.45
C ASP A 4 -3.79 15.41 -12.45
N ALA A 5 -4.83 16.05 -11.91
CA ALA A 5 -4.83 17.52 -11.82
C ALA A 5 -3.85 18.01 -10.74
N SER A 6 -2.92 18.89 -11.13
CA SER A 6 -1.89 19.46 -10.24
C SER A 6 -2.48 20.11 -8.99
N TYR A 7 -1.70 20.14 -7.90
CA TYR A 7 -2.09 20.78 -6.63
C TYR A 7 -2.63 22.21 -6.81
N LYS A 8 -2.08 22.97 -7.79
CA LYS A 8 -2.56 24.31 -8.16
C LYS A 8 -4.02 24.27 -8.64
N VAL A 9 -4.39 23.31 -9.49
CA VAL A 9 -5.75 23.16 -10.01
C VAL A 9 -6.73 22.73 -8.92
N LYS A 10 -6.36 21.79 -8.04
CA LYS A 10 -7.20 21.37 -6.90
C LYS A 10 -7.41 22.51 -5.89
N ARG A 11 -6.39 23.36 -5.67
CA ARG A 11 -6.47 24.58 -4.83
C ARG A 11 -7.37 25.64 -5.46
N GLU A 12 -7.26 25.85 -6.77
CA GLU A 12 -8.08 26.84 -7.50
C GLU A 12 -9.56 26.42 -7.56
N VAL A 13 -9.84 25.14 -7.79
CA VAL A 13 -11.22 24.60 -7.78
C VAL A 13 -11.84 24.65 -6.38
N LYS A 14 -11.07 24.44 -5.30
CA LYS A 14 -11.53 24.64 -3.92
C LYS A 14 -11.80 26.13 -3.62
N ARG A 15 -10.95 27.04 -4.11
CA ARG A 15 -11.14 28.51 -3.98
C ARG A 15 -12.42 28.99 -4.63
N VAL A 16 -12.69 28.55 -5.86
CA VAL A 16 -13.90 28.93 -6.63
C VAL A 16 -15.19 28.34 -6.01
N ARG A 17 -15.11 27.20 -5.33
CA ARG A 17 -16.29 26.52 -4.74
C ARG A 17 -16.69 26.99 -3.34
N LYS A 18 -15.77 27.49 -2.51
CA LYS A 18 -16.09 27.79 -1.09
C LYS A 18 -16.68 29.17 -0.81
N ASN A 19 -16.56 30.13 -1.74
CA ASN A 19 -16.74 31.55 -1.41
C ASN A 19 -17.66 32.28 -2.40
N LYS A 20 -18.83 31.72 -2.71
CA LYS A 20 -19.79 32.37 -3.62
C LYS A 20 -20.67 33.43 -2.95
N GLU A 21 -20.74 33.46 -1.62
CA GLU A 21 -21.66 34.33 -0.87
C GLU A 21 -20.98 35.47 -0.08
N ILE A 22 -19.65 35.41 0.09
CA ILE A 22 -18.87 36.42 0.83
C ILE A 22 -17.82 37.02 -0.10
N ASP A 23 -17.81 38.34 -0.22
CA ASP A 23 -16.76 39.06 -0.95
C ASP A 23 -15.45 39.10 -0.15
N ILE A 24 -14.64 38.07 -0.36
CA ILE A 24 -13.33 37.93 0.29
C ILE A 24 -12.35 39.00 -0.16
N ASN A 25 -12.48 39.56 -1.37
CA ASN A 25 -11.54 40.57 -1.84
C ASN A 25 -11.72 41.87 -1.02
N SER A 26 -12.96 42.25 -0.71
CA SER A 26 -13.23 43.38 0.19
C SER A 26 -12.69 43.14 1.60
N CYS A 27 -12.88 41.94 2.18
CA CYS A 27 -12.30 41.60 3.48
C CYS A 27 -10.77 41.62 3.46
N LEU A 28 -10.17 41.15 2.38
CA LEU A 28 -8.73 41.13 2.19
C LEU A 28 -8.17 42.55 2.06
N GLN A 29 -8.83 43.44 1.32
CA GLN A 29 -8.40 44.83 1.18
C GLN A 29 -8.40 45.56 2.52
N ILE A 30 -9.46 45.40 3.32
CA ILE A 30 -9.52 45.95 4.69
C ILE A 30 -8.34 45.44 5.53
N LEU A 31 -8.05 44.15 5.45
CA LEU A 31 -6.95 43.53 6.18
C LEU A 31 -5.59 44.06 5.70
N MET A 32 -5.42 44.28 4.39
CA MET A 32 -4.21 44.87 3.80
C MET A 32 -3.99 46.30 4.29
N ASP A 33 -5.03 47.13 4.29
CA ASP A 33 -4.95 48.54 4.69
C ASP A 33 -4.59 48.68 6.18
N VAL A 34 -5.32 47.95 7.05
CA VAL A 34 -5.07 47.94 8.50
C VAL A 34 -3.68 47.41 8.82
N THR A 35 -3.27 46.32 8.16
CA THR A 35 -1.94 45.73 8.39
C THR A 35 -0.83 46.69 7.98
N SER A 36 -0.98 47.39 6.84
CA SER A 36 0.01 48.35 6.36
C SER A 36 0.20 49.51 7.34
N GLN A 37 -0.90 50.11 7.81
CA GLN A 37 -0.86 51.22 8.76
C GLN A 37 -0.29 50.80 10.12
N MET A 38 -0.71 49.65 10.63
CA MET A 38 -0.28 49.19 11.96
C MET A 38 1.15 48.65 11.98
N LEU A 39 1.71 48.24 10.84
CA LEU A 39 3.10 47.80 10.75
C LEU A 39 4.09 48.95 10.56
N GLU A 40 3.67 50.19 10.29
CA GLU A 40 4.59 51.33 10.15
C GLU A 40 5.48 51.50 11.41
N PRO A 41 6.77 51.88 11.28
CA PRO A 41 7.67 52.01 12.44
C PRO A 41 7.16 52.98 13.51
N LYS A 42 6.48 54.05 13.10
CA LYS A 42 5.97 55.11 13.97
C LYS A 42 4.57 54.83 14.51
N ALA A 43 3.88 53.80 14.03
CA ALA A 43 2.54 53.46 14.50
C ALA A 43 2.57 53.07 15.99
N PRO A 44 1.54 53.43 16.79
CA PRO A 44 1.42 53.10 18.21
C PRO A 44 1.12 51.60 18.47
N THR A 45 1.49 50.73 17.54
CA THR A 45 1.28 49.29 17.60
C THR A 45 2.36 48.62 18.43
N GLY A 46 1.95 47.97 19.53
CA GLY A 46 2.86 47.18 20.36
C GLY A 46 3.46 45.96 19.65
N LEU A 47 4.60 45.47 20.15
CA LEU A 47 5.34 44.35 19.53
C LEU A 47 4.48 43.08 19.35
N ALA A 48 3.69 42.70 20.36
CA ALA A 48 2.82 41.53 20.29
C ALA A 48 1.76 41.65 19.16
N ALA A 49 1.19 42.84 18.99
CA ALA A 49 0.24 43.10 17.91
C ALA A 49 0.93 43.06 16.54
N ARG A 50 2.16 43.59 16.41
CA ARG A 50 2.95 43.47 15.18
C ARG A 50 3.26 42.00 14.83
N VAL A 51 3.58 41.16 15.82
CA VAL A 51 3.77 39.71 15.61
C VAL A 51 2.49 39.03 15.13
N ALA A 52 1.34 39.38 15.73
CA ALA A 52 0.05 38.85 15.33
C ALA A 52 -0.30 39.25 13.89
N LEU A 53 -0.02 40.50 13.49
CA LEU A 53 -0.18 40.97 12.11
C LEU A 53 0.67 40.18 11.13
N LEU A 54 1.95 39.91 11.45
CA LEU A 54 2.81 39.08 10.60
C LEU A 54 2.29 37.64 10.47
N SER A 55 1.79 37.06 11.56
CA SER A 55 1.17 35.72 11.55
C SER A 55 -0.15 35.72 10.77
N CYS A 56 -0.90 36.82 10.82
CA CYS A 56 -2.11 37.02 10.05
C CYS A 56 -1.80 37.05 8.55
N MET A 57 -0.78 37.79 8.12
CA MET A 57 -0.34 37.86 6.71
C MET A 57 0.02 36.47 6.15
N TRP A 58 0.67 35.62 6.93
CA TRP A 58 0.92 34.23 6.56
C TRP A 58 -0.39 33.43 6.49
N SER A 59 -1.24 33.52 7.51
CA SER A 59 -2.50 32.76 7.57
C SER A 59 -3.48 33.14 6.44
N SER A 60 -3.47 34.41 6.00
CA SER A 60 -4.27 34.91 4.88
C SER A 60 -3.67 34.60 3.51
N SER A 61 -2.45 34.09 3.40
CA SER A 61 -1.81 33.78 2.11
C SER A 61 -2.62 32.78 1.27
N ALA A 62 -3.39 31.91 1.95
CA ALA A 62 -4.31 30.97 1.31
C ALA A 62 -5.43 31.64 0.50
N VAL A 63 -5.80 32.89 0.81
CA VAL A 63 -6.89 33.63 0.13
C VAL A 63 -6.39 34.67 -0.88
N TYR A 64 -5.08 34.88 -1.03
CA TYR A 64 -4.55 35.82 -2.02
C TYR A 64 -4.76 35.32 -3.46
N THR A 65 -5.58 36.05 -4.22
CA THR A 65 -6.00 35.70 -5.60
C THR A 65 -5.24 36.46 -6.68
N GLN A 66 -4.79 37.70 -6.42
CA GLN A 66 -4.14 38.56 -7.41
C GLN A 66 -2.63 38.70 -7.16
N PRO A 67 -1.79 38.86 -8.20
CA PRO A 67 -0.35 39.14 -8.04
C PRO A 67 -0.08 40.38 -7.17
N ALA A 68 -0.91 41.42 -7.28
CA ALA A 68 -0.81 42.63 -6.47
C ALA A 68 -0.86 42.36 -4.95
N HIS A 69 -1.68 41.41 -4.50
CA HIS A 69 -1.76 41.01 -3.09
C HIS A 69 -0.44 40.41 -2.61
N TRP A 70 0.18 39.59 -3.45
CA TRP A 70 1.48 38.98 -3.15
C TRP A 70 2.60 40.03 -3.16
N CYS A 71 2.62 40.93 -4.15
CA CYS A 71 3.60 42.03 -4.20
C CYS A 71 3.48 42.96 -2.99
N TRP A 72 2.26 43.31 -2.58
CA TRP A 72 2.01 44.07 -1.36
C TRP A 72 2.56 43.35 -0.12
N ALA A 73 2.22 42.07 0.05
CA ALA A 73 2.68 41.29 1.20
C ALA A 73 4.21 41.21 1.24
N ALA A 74 4.86 40.93 0.10
CA ALA A 74 6.31 40.91 -0.01
C ALA A 74 6.94 42.26 0.37
N GLY A 75 6.43 43.37 -0.17
CA GLY A 75 6.92 44.72 0.14
C GLY A 75 6.84 45.06 1.63
N GLN A 76 5.71 44.75 2.27
CA GLN A 76 5.53 44.97 3.72
C GLN A 76 6.49 44.11 4.56
N LEU A 77 6.62 42.82 4.24
CA LEU A 77 7.49 41.91 4.98
C LEU A 77 8.97 42.28 4.84
N ILE A 78 9.38 42.73 3.66
CA ILE A 78 10.73 43.23 3.39
C ILE A 78 10.99 44.51 4.18
N ALA A 79 10.07 45.47 4.17
CA ALA A 79 10.20 46.71 4.95
C ALA A 79 10.38 46.43 6.46
N VAL A 80 9.68 45.42 6.98
CA VAL A 80 9.80 44.95 8.38
C VAL A 80 11.18 44.35 8.70
N THR A 81 11.99 43.98 7.70
CA THR A 81 13.38 43.53 7.92
C THR A 81 14.38 44.68 8.10
N GLY A 82 13.97 45.93 7.84
CA GLY A 82 14.82 47.11 7.95
C GLY A 82 15.19 47.49 9.40
N ALA A 83 16.19 48.35 9.55
CA ALA A 83 16.73 48.78 10.85
C ALA A 83 15.68 49.40 11.79
N ALA A 84 14.67 50.08 11.22
CA ALA A 84 13.58 50.69 11.98
C ALA A 84 12.72 49.67 12.76
N HIS A 85 12.76 48.39 12.36
CA HIS A 85 12.03 47.29 12.99
C HIS A 85 12.96 46.31 13.72
N ALA A 86 14.21 46.67 13.99
CA ALA A 86 15.18 45.82 14.67
C ALA A 86 14.66 45.18 15.99
N PRO A 87 13.91 45.87 16.86
CA PRO A 87 13.35 45.25 18.07
C PRO A 87 12.35 44.12 17.77
N LEU A 88 11.62 44.21 16.66
CA LEU A 88 10.68 43.19 16.23
C LEU A 88 11.42 41.98 15.65
N THR A 89 12.44 42.19 14.81
CA THR A 89 13.19 41.10 14.17
C THR A 89 14.09 40.33 15.14
N GLN A 90 14.48 40.95 16.26
CA GLN A 90 15.18 40.27 17.36
C GLN A 90 14.27 39.33 18.16
N TYR A 91 12.95 39.52 18.10
CA TYR A 91 11.99 38.68 18.81
C TYR A 91 11.74 37.38 18.03
N SER A 92 12.10 36.23 18.63
CA SER A 92 12.11 34.94 17.92
C SER A 92 10.74 34.51 17.37
N ALA A 93 9.64 34.89 18.04
CA ALA A 93 8.29 34.61 17.55
C ALA A 93 7.93 35.45 16.30
N ALA A 94 8.41 36.69 16.23
CA ALA A 94 8.28 37.52 15.03
C ALA A 94 9.09 36.92 13.87
N GLY A 95 10.31 36.46 14.16
CA GLY A 95 11.19 35.80 13.19
C GLY A 95 10.54 34.59 12.54
N ARG A 96 9.83 33.75 13.32
CA ARG A 96 9.06 32.61 12.79
C ARG A 96 7.99 33.06 11.80
N ALA A 97 7.12 33.99 12.20
CA ALA A 97 6.00 34.44 11.39
C ALA A 97 6.47 35.13 10.10
N LEU A 98 7.51 35.96 10.23
CA LEU A 98 8.16 36.65 9.12
C LEU A 98 8.76 35.65 8.12
N LEU A 99 9.47 34.63 8.60
CA LEU A 99 10.11 33.63 7.74
C LEU A 99 9.08 32.80 6.96
N LEU A 100 7.98 32.42 7.58
CA LEU A 100 6.88 31.70 6.91
C LEU A 100 6.24 32.56 5.81
N ALA A 101 5.87 33.79 6.13
CA ALA A 101 5.22 34.70 5.19
C ALA A 101 6.15 35.05 4.00
N LEU A 102 7.45 35.29 4.27
CA LEU A 102 8.44 35.54 3.22
C LEU A 102 8.64 34.33 2.31
N SER A 103 8.64 33.12 2.87
CA SER A 103 8.80 31.89 2.09
C SER A 103 7.63 31.65 1.14
N ASP A 104 6.40 31.90 1.59
CA ASP A 104 5.20 31.86 0.74
C ASP A 104 5.30 32.87 -0.41
N CYS A 105 5.66 34.11 -0.11
CA CYS A 105 5.80 35.16 -1.12
C CYS A 105 6.87 34.83 -2.16
N MET A 106 8.03 34.34 -1.70
CA MET A 106 9.14 33.99 -2.58
C MET A 106 8.80 32.80 -3.49
N CYS A 107 7.99 31.83 -3.03
CA CYS A 107 7.53 30.72 -3.87
C CYS A 107 6.60 31.18 -5.01
N VAL A 108 5.84 32.27 -4.80
CA VAL A 108 4.85 32.77 -5.78
C VAL A 108 5.45 33.84 -6.71
N LEU A 109 6.30 34.72 -6.19
CA LEU A 109 6.87 35.87 -6.89
C LEU A 109 8.26 35.62 -7.46
N ASP A 110 8.68 34.37 -7.53
CA ASP A 110 9.98 34.03 -8.10
C ASP A 110 10.11 34.51 -9.55
N GLY A 111 11.19 35.25 -9.86
CA GLY A 111 11.41 35.83 -11.19
C GLY A 111 10.60 37.09 -11.50
N PHE A 112 9.87 37.66 -10.53
CA PHE A 112 9.16 38.94 -10.70
C PHE A 112 10.14 40.13 -10.65
N GLU A 113 10.10 41.00 -11.67
CA GLU A 113 10.95 42.19 -11.73
C GLU A 113 10.61 43.19 -10.60
N GLY A 114 11.63 43.69 -9.90
CA GLY A 114 11.48 44.71 -8.84
C GLY A 114 11.53 44.22 -7.39
N LEU A 115 11.69 42.92 -7.12
CA LEU A 115 11.79 42.35 -5.76
C LEU A 115 13.10 41.58 -5.53
N GLN A 116 14.24 42.18 -5.90
CA GLN A 116 15.57 41.56 -5.74
C GLN A 116 15.90 41.17 -4.29
N GLU A 117 15.31 41.83 -3.29
CA GLU A 117 15.55 41.57 -1.86
C GLU A 117 14.97 40.23 -1.37
N LEU A 118 14.05 39.61 -2.12
CA LEU A 118 13.58 38.24 -1.86
C LEU A 118 14.68 37.19 -2.05
N SER A 119 15.76 37.50 -2.78
CA SER A 119 16.92 36.62 -2.94
C SER A 119 17.62 36.31 -1.59
N THR A 120 17.51 37.21 -0.61
CA THR A 120 18.10 37.02 0.73
C THR A 120 17.33 36.02 1.60
N VAL A 121 16.08 35.69 1.23
CA VAL A 121 15.24 34.75 1.99
C VAL A 121 15.85 33.36 2.01
N HIS A 122 16.52 32.94 0.92
CA HIS A 122 17.23 31.67 0.85
C HIS A 122 18.31 31.55 1.94
N GLN A 123 19.17 32.56 2.09
CA GLN A 123 20.21 32.58 3.13
C GLN A 123 19.60 32.62 4.54
N LYS A 124 18.49 33.36 4.73
CA LYS A 124 17.76 33.40 6.01
C LYS A 124 17.21 32.03 6.40
N LEU A 125 16.72 31.25 5.44
CA LEU A 125 16.26 29.88 5.68
C LEU A 125 17.41 28.99 6.12
N LEU A 126 18.53 28.99 5.40
CA LEU A 126 19.71 28.19 5.73
C LEU A 126 20.23 28.49 7.14
N LYS A 127 20.37 29.77 7.49
CA LYS A 127 20.79 30.19 8.83
C LYS A 127 19.79 29.78 9.92
N SER A 128 18.50 29.75 9.58
CA SER A 128 17.44 29.42 10.54
C SER A 128 17.34 27.93 10.85
N LEU A 129 17.84 27.04 9.97
CA LEU A 129 17.88 25.60 10.20
C LEU A 129 18.78 25.20 11.39
N SER A 130 19.82 25.99 11.69
CA SER A 130 20.73 25.77 12.82
C SER A 130 20.33 26.55 14.09
N SER A 131 19.15 27.20 14.10
CA SER A 131 18.69 27.95 15.26
C SER A 131 18.47 27.05 16.48
N SER A 132 18.80 27.54 17.68
CA SER A 132 18.42 26.87 18.94
C SER A 132 16.90 26.89 19.19
N TYR A 133 16.17 27.83 18.57
CA TYR A 133 14.73 27.98 18.74
C TYR A 133 13.94 27.10 17.75
N ALA A 134 13.32 26.03 18.28
CA ALA A 134 12.63 25.01 17.47
C ALA A 134 11.55 25.56 16.52
N PRO A 135 10.66 26.49 16.92
CA PRO A 135 9.64 27.01 16.01
C PRO A 135 10.21 27.78 14.82
N LEU A 136 11.39 28.38 14.94
CA LEU A 136 12.08 29.02 13.82
C LEU A 136 12.71 27.98 12.88
N ARG A 137 13.30 26.89 13.41
CA ARG A 137 13.74 25.76 12.58
C ARG A 137 12.57 25.15 11.80
N GLN A 138 11.42 24.95 12.45
CA GLN A 138 10.22 24.42 11.81
C GLN A 138 9.72 25.32 10.67
N ALA A 139 9.72 26.64 10.88
CA ALA A 139 9.40 27.60 9.82
C ALA A 139 10.41 27.55 8.66
N ALA A 140 11.70 27.39 8.99
CA ALA A 140 12.73 27.21 7.97
C ALA A 140 12.51 25.94 7.15
N LEU A 141 12.22 24.80 7.78
CA LEU A 141 11.93 23.54 7.08
C LEU A 141 10.72 23.69 6.14
N GLN A 142 9.65 24.35 6.58
CA GLN A 142 8.47 24.60 5.74
C GLN A 142 8.82 25.50 4.54
N GLY A 143 9.57 26.57 4.78
CA GLY A 143 10.04 27.44 3.71
C GLY A 143 10.89 26.67 2.70
N CYS A 144 11.83 25.85 3.17
CA CYS A 144 12.66 25.00 2.34
C CYS A 144 11.81 24.02 1.50
N LEU A 145 10.81 23.36 2.10
CA LEU A 145 9.89 22.47 1.38
C LEU A 145 9.14 23.20 0.26
N LEU A 146 8.69 24.44 0.49
CA LEU A 146 8.05 25.26 -0.55
C LEU A 146 9.00 25.57 -1.71
N GLN A 147 10.27 25.89 -1.41
CA GLN A 147 11.28 26.14 -2.45
C GLN A 147 11.53 24.89 -3.31
N LEU A 148 11.67 23.73 -2.65
CA LEU A 148 11.94 22.47 -3.32
C LEU A 148 10.75 22.03 -4.18
N THR A 149 9.52 22.06 -3.63
CA THR A 149 8.31 21.63 -4.33
C THR A 149 7.88 22.56 -5.47
N GLY A 150 8.14 23.87 -5.36
CA GLY A 150 7.79 24.85 -6.40
C GLY A 150 8.65 24.76 -7.67
N LYS A 151 9.88 24.23 -7.56
CA LYS A 151 10.90 24.30 -8.63
C LYS A 151 11.53 22.96 -9.03
N ALA A 152 11.27 21.87 -8.30
CA ALA A 152 11.71 20.51 -8.66
C ALA A 152 11.31 20.11 -10.10
N HIS A 153 10.17 20.60 -10.60
CA HIS A 153 9.71 20.32 -11.96
C HIS A 153 10.52 21.04 -13.07
N HIS A 154 11.25 22.11 -12.77
CA HIS A 154 12.06 22.82 -13.76
C HIS A 154 13.48 22.24 -13.92
N LEU A 155 13.99 21.51 -12.92
CA LEU A 155 15.34 20.97 -12.90
C LEU A 155 15.54 19.74 -13.79
N ALA A 156 14.47 19.01 -14.14
CA ALA A 156 14.56 17.86 -15.04
C ALA A 156 14.95 18.22 -16.48
N ASN A 157 14.79 19.49 -16.90
CA ASN A 157 14.91 19.90 -18.30
C ASN A 157 16.15 20.76 -18.64
N VAL A 158 17.03 21.08 -17.68
CA VAL A 158 18.18 21.97 -17.94
C VAL A 158 19.47 21.36 -17.40
N HIS A 159 20.20 20.63 -18.25
CA HIS A 159 21.42 19.87 -17.88
C HIS A 159 22.70 20.71 -17.71
N ASN A 160 22.70 22.03 -17.92
CA ASN A 160 23.95 22.82 -18.05
C ASN A 160 24.09 24.04 -17.11
N ALA A 161 23.31 24.14 -16.03
CA ALA A 161 23.51 25.19 -15.02
C ALA A 161 23.77 24.57 -13.63
N PRO A 162 24.69 25.12 -12.81
CA PRO A 162 24.88 24.66 -11.43
C PRO A 162 23.56 24.81 -10.69
N ASN A 163 23.07 23.72 -10.10
CA ASN A 163 21.78 23.70 -9.40
C ASN A 163 21.82 24.74 -8.26
N PRO A 164 21.03 25.83 -8.31
CA PRO A 164 21.06 26.88 -7.29
C PRO A 164 20.59 26.39 -5.92
N PHE A 165 20.04 25.18 -5.83
CA PHE A 165 19.58 24.55 -4.60
C PHE A 165 20.53 23.48 -4.07
N HIS A 166 21.71 23.27 -4.69
CA HIS A 166 22.66 22.25 -4.24
C HIS A 166 23.10 22.46 -2.78
N GLU A 167 23.35 23.72 -2.39
CA GLU A 167 23.70 24.07 -1.01
C GLU A 167 22.54 23.76 -0.03
N LEU A 168 21.31 24.11 -0.40
CA LEU A 168 20.12 23.82 0.39
C LEU A 168 19.89 22.32 0.57
N VAL A 169 19.99 21.56 -0.52
CA VAL A 169 19.84 20.10 -0.50
C VAL A 169 20.91 19.45 0.39
N SER A 170 22.16 19.90 0.29
CA SER A 170 23.26 19.43 1.14
C SER A 170 23.00 19.70 2.62
N GLN A 171 22.61 20.94 2.97
CA GLN A 171 22.30 21.32 4.36
C GLN A 171 21.09 20.56 4.92
N LEU A 172 20.06 20.34 4.11
CA LEU A 172 18.90 19.54 4.52
C LEU A 172 19.26 18.07 4.71
N ASN A 173 20.13 17.49 3.86
CA ASN A 173 20.59 16.11 4.02
C ASN A 173 21.34 15.93 5.35
N VAL A 174 22.24 16.86 5.70
CA VAL A 174 22.93 16.86 7.00
C VAL A 174 21.93 16.99 8.15
N ALA A 175 20.98 17.93 8.06
CA ALA A 175 19.98 18.14 9.09
C ALA A 175 19.08 16.90 9.28
N VAL A 176 18.59 16.29 8.21
CA VAL A 176 17.77 15.07 8.25
C VAL A 176 18.52 13.95 8.97
N LYS A 177 19.79 13.70 8.62
CA LYS A 177 20.61 12.66 9.27
C LYS A 177 20.84 12.93 10.75
N GLN A 178 21.03 14.19 11.13
CA GLN A 178 21.23 14.59 12.52
C GLN A 178 19.95 14.48 13.35
N TYR A 179 18.83 14.98 12.83
CA TYR A 179 17.59 15.15 13.60
C TYR A 179 16.65 13.94 13.56
N LEU A 180 16.80 13.04 12.57
CA LEU A 180 16.12 11.74 12.56
C LEU A 180 16.94 10.63 13.22
N ALA A 181 18.12 10.93 13.75
CA ALA A 181 18.88 9.97 14.55
C ALA A 181 18.11 9.56 15.82
N PRO A 182 18.22 8.29 16.27
CA PRO A 182 17.37 7.70 17.31
C PRO A 182 17.43 8.41 18.68
N ASN A 183 18.51 9.14 18.96
CA ASN A 183 18.74 9.79 20.25
C ASN A 183 18.34 11.26 20.29
N THR A 184 17.84 11.81 19.17
CA THR A 184 17.58 13.24 19.07
C THR A 184 16.21 13.60 19.64
N LYS A 185 16.20 14.42 20.68
CA LYS A 185 14.97 14.88 21.36
C LYS A 185 14.39 16.11 20.65
N ILE A 186 13.50 15.88 19.69
CA ILE A 186 12.72 16.94 19.01
C ILE A 186 11.22 16.72 19.21
N SER A 187 10.45 17.77 18.98
CA SER A 187 8.98 17.67 19.01
C SER A 187 8.46 16.77 17.88
N LEU A 188 7.32 16.11 18.11
CA LEU A 188 6.68 15.24 17.11
C LEU A 188 6.44 15.98 15.79
N TYR A 189 5.97 17.23 15.86
CA TYR A 189 5.72 18.07 14.70
C TYR A 189 6.99 18.32 13.87
N GLU A 190 8.10 18.65 14.54
CA GLU A 190 9.38 18.85 13.88
C GLU A 190 9.92 17.56 13.26
N GLN A 191 9.75 16.43 13.93
CA GLN A 191 10.12 15.12 13.39
C GLN A 191 9.30 14.78 12.13
N CYS A 192 8.00 15.07 12.11
CA CYS A 192 7.15 14.90 10.92
C CYS A 192 7.63 15.77 9.74
N LEU A 193 8.09 17.00 10.01
CA LEU A 193 8.66 17.87 8.98
C LEU A 193 9.95 17.29 8.40
N TYR A 194 10.85 16.79 9.25
CA TYR A 194 12.09 16.13 8.78
C TYR A 194 11.81 14.86 7.96
N TRP A 195 10.81 14.05 8.33
CA TRP A 195 10.37 12.93 7.50
C TRP A 195 9.85 13.40 6.14
N THR A 196 9.06 14.48 6.11
CA THR A 196 8.56 15.07 4.87
C THR A 196 9.71 15.54 3.98
N VAL A 197 10.70 16.25 4.56
CA VAL A 197 11.92 16.67 3.86
C VAL A 197 12.67 15.47 3.31
N LEU A 198 12.85 14.40 4.10
CA LEU A 198 13.52 13.18 3.66
C LEU A 198 12.87 12.60 2.40
N PHE A 199 11.53 12.49 2.36
CA PHE A 199 10.84 11.96 1.17
C PHE A 199 10.94 12.91 -0.02
N THR A 200 10.88 14.23 0.19
CA THR A 200 11.13 15.21 -0.90
C THR A 200 12.56 15.11 -1.44
N LEU A 201 13.57 14.86 -0.59
CA LEU A 201 14.95 14.66 -1.05
C LEU A 201 15.09 13.37 -1.87
N ILE A 202 14.37 12.31 -1.51
CA ILE A 202 14.32 11.08 -2.31
C ILE A 202 13.74 11.35 -3.70
N GLU A 203 12.63 12.09 -3.78
CA GLU A 203 12.03 12.51 -5.06
C GLU A 203 12.98 13.34 -5.93
N LEU A 204 13.90 14.10 -5.31
CA LEU A 204 14.90 14.93 -5.98
C LEU A 204 16.18 14.18 -6.42
N GLY A 205 16.28 12.88 -6.17
CA GLY A 205 17.41 12.07 -6.61
C GLY A 205 18.39 11.64 -5.51
N HIS A 206 17.97 11.63 -4.24
CA HIS A 206 18.71 11.04 -3.12
C HIS A 206 18.06 9.73 -2.63
N PRO A 207 18.00 8.67 -3.46
CA PRO A 207 17.26 7.47 -3.15
C PRO A 207 17.81 6.69 -1.95
N GLU A 208 19.08 6.84 -1.61
CA GLU A 208 19.75 6.15 -0.50
C GLU A 208 19.13 6.45 0.88
N LEU A 209 18.49 7.63 1.02
CA LEU A 209 17.86 8.07 2.26
C LEU A 209 16.66 7.20 2.66
N ILE A 210 16.08 6.46 1.73
CA ILE A 210 14.97 5.55 2.01
C ILE A 210 15.33 4.49 3.06
N ASN A 211 16.61 4.09 3.14
CA ASN A 211 17.07 3.09 4.11
C ASN A 211 16.85 3.56 5.54
N MET A 212 16.99 4.86 5.81
CA MET A 212 16.71 5.44 7.12
C MET A 212 15.24 5.32 7.50
N ALA A 213 14.33 5.51 6.54
CA ALA A 213 12.90 5.32 6.75
C ALA A 213 12.57 3.84 7.02
N VAL A 214 13.18 2.92 6.28
CA VAL A 214 13.02 1.47 6.45
C VAL A 214 13.53 1.03 7.82
N ASP A 215 14.75 1.43 8.19
CA ASP A 215 15.35 1.12 9.48
C ASP A 215 14.48 1.63 10.63
N PHE A 216 13.98 2.87 10.51
CA PHE A 216 13.09 3.44 11.50
C PHE A 216 11.80 2.63 11.70
N VAL A 217 11.17 2.18 10.60
CA VAL A 217 9.94 1.37 10.65
C VAL A 217 10.19 0.04 11.35
N LEU A 218 11.33 -0.61 11.08
CA LEU A 218 11.68 -1.90 11.66
C LEU A 218 12.09 -1.79 13.14
N THR A 219 12.81 -0.74 13.52
CA THR A 219 13.29 -0.56 14.90
C THR A 219 12.22 0.03 15.82
N ASN A 220 11.33 0.89 15.33
CA ASN A 220 10.40 1.67 16.15
C ASN A 220 8.92 1.49 15.74
N PRO A 221 8.37 0.26 15.81
CA PRO A 221 7.08 -0.06 15.21
C PRO A 221 5.86 0.60 15.88
N ARG A 222 5.99 1.03 17.14
CA ARG A 222 4.93 1.70 17.92
C ARG A 222 5.08 3.22 17.96
N HIS A 223 5.98 3.79 17.17
CA HIS A 223 6.24 5.22 17.18
C HIS A 223 5.12 6.00 16.46
N TYR A 224 4.72 7.16 16.98
CA TYR A 224 3.63 7.98 16.42
C TYR A 224 3.80 8.38 14.93
N CYS A 225 5.04 8.57 14.48
CA CYS A 225 5.37 8.85 13.07
C CYS A 225 5.29 7.64 12.13
N ILE A 226 5.04 6.40 12.60
CA ILE A 226 5.14 5.19 11.78
C ILE A 226 4.24 5.26 10.53
N ASP A 227 2.98 5.67 10.71
CA ASP A 227 2.00 5.76 9.62
C ASP A 227 2.43 6.80 8.58
N LEU A 228 3.01 7.92 9.02
CA LEU A 228 3.53 8.96 8.15
C LEU A 228 4.71 8.42 7.32
N VAL A 229 5.63 7.70 7.95
CA VAL A 229 6.81 7.14 7.29
C VAL A 229 6.40 6.06 6.29
N VAL A 230 5.50 5.15 6.66
CA VAL A 230 4.96 4.13 5.75
C VAL A 230 4.22 4.78 4.58
N LYS A 231 3.45 5.85 4.82
CA LYS A 231 2.81 6.63 3.75
C LYS A 231 3.82 7.29 2.82
N GLY A 232 4.94 7.78 3.35
CA GLY A 232 6.05 8.30 2.56
C GLY A 232 6.68 7.21 1.68
N ILE A 233 7.05 6.06 2.27
CA ILE A 233 7.62 4.90 1.54
C ILE A 233 6.68 4.47 0.41
N THR A 234 5.39 4.32 0.69
CA THR A 234 4.40 3.94 -0.33
C THR A 234 4.25 5.00 -1.42
N THR A 235 4.30 6.29 -1.09
CA THR A 235 4.27 7.38 -2.08
C THR A 235 5.49 7.33 -3.00
N THR A 236 6.68 7.14 -2.43
CA THR A 236 7.94 6.99 -3.16
C THR A 236 7.91 5.77 -4.10
N ILE A 237 7.41 4.62 -3.64
CA ILE A 237 7.27 3.41 -4.47
C ILE A 237 6.30 3.66 -5.63
N ARG A 238 5.20 4.37 -5.36
CA ARG A 238 4.17 4.69 -6.36
C ARG A 238 4.69 5.62 -7.46
N GLN A 239 5.47 6.63 -7.10
CA GLN A 239 6.08 7.57 -8.05
C GLN A 239 7.22 6.96 -8.86
N GLN A 240 7.66 5.74 -8.53
CA GLN A 240 8.74 5.02 -9.22
C GLN A 240 10.10 5.75 -9.25
N VAL A 241 10.38 6.57 -8.24
CA VAL A 241 11.64 7.36 -8.16
C VAL A 241 12.86 6.54 -7.70
N LEU A 242 12.63 5.33 -7.16
CA LEU A 242 13.71 4.47 -6.66
C LEU A 242 14.34 3.62 -7.77
N PRO A 243 15.68 3.43 -7.75
CA PRO A 243 16.34 2.42 -8.57
C PRO A 243 15.75 1.02 -8.35
N LYS A 244 15.67 0.20 -9.41
CA LYS A 244 15.02 -1.12 -9.38
C LYS A 244 15.59 -2.04 -8.30
N ASP A 245 16.92 -2.12 -8.19
CA ASP A 245 17.60 -3.00 -7.22
C ASP A 245 17.32 -2.57 -5.78
N LEU A 246 17.40 -1.26 -5.52
CA LEU A 246 17.12 -0.69 -4.20
C LEU A 246 15.65 -0.91 -3.81
N LYS A 247 14.72 -0.68 -4.73
CA LYS A 247 13.28 -0.95 -4.53
C LYS A 247 13.05 -2.41 -4.16
N LYS A 248 13.63 -3.36 -4.90
CA LYS A 248 13.48 -4.80 -4.63
C LYS A 248 14.02 -5.17 -3.24
N SER A 249 15.23 -4.74 -2.92
CA SER A 249 15.87 -5.00 -1.62
C SER A 249 15.04 -4.48 -0.45
N ILE A 250 14.48 -3.28 -0.55
CA ILE A 250 13.64 -2.67 0.50
C ILE A 250 12.34 -3.43 0.69
N ILE A 251 11.68 -3.79 -0.40
CA ILE A 251 10.41 -4.52 -0.34
C ILE A 251 10.63 -5.89 0.29
N GLU A 252 11.66 -6.62 -0.14
CA GLU A 252 12.01 -7.93 0.45
C GLU A 252 12.27 -7.79 1.95
N ARG A 253 13.10 -6.82 2.35
CA ARG A 253 13.42 -6.55 3.75
C ARG A 253 12.18 -6.21 4.60
N LEU A 254 11.27 -5.38 4.08
CA LEU A 254 10.05 -4.99 4.79
C LEU A 254 9.02 -6.12 4.86
N LEU A 255 8.96 -7.01 3.87
CA LEU A 255 8.05 -8.16 3.88
C LEU A 255 8.55 -9.28 4.79
N GLU A 256 9.86 -9.56 4.78
CA GLU A 256 10.46 -10.57 5.67
C GLU A 256 10.29 -10.23 7.15
N ASN A 257 10.25 -8.94 7.47
CA ASN A 257 10.09 -8.43 8.82
C ASN A 257 8.64 -8.00 9.14
N MET A 258 7.64 -8.38 8.34
CA MET A 258 6.24 -7.97 8.54
C MET A 258 5.68 -8.25 9.95
N ARG A 259 6.21 -9.27 10.64
CA ARG A 259 5.82 -9.64 12.01
C ARG A 259 6.45 -8.78 13.09
N VAL A 260 7.55 -8.08 12.77
CA VAL A 260 8.31 -7.25 13.71
C VAL A 260 7.64 -5.90 13.90
N TYR A 261 7.13 -5.31 12.81
CA TYR A 261 6.47 -4.01 12.86
C TYR A 261 4.95 -4.14 12.77
N SER A 262 4.40 -4.26 11.57
CA SER A 262 2.96 -4.27 11.35
C SER A 262 2.63 -4.99 10.06
N GLU A 263 1.78 -6.02 10.17
CA GLU A 263 1.28 -6.79 9.04
C GLU A 263 0.48 -5.87 8.10
N HIS A 264 -0.41 -5.03 8.63
CA HIS A 264 -1.18 -4.05 7.84
C HIS A 264 -0.30 -3.15 6.98
N HIS A 265 0.78 -2.59 7.54
CA HIS A 265 1.71 -1.74 6.80
C HIS A 265 2.47 -2.52 5.73
N ALA A 266 2.90 -3.74 6.03
CA ALA A 266 3.55 -4.62 5.05
C ALA A 266 2.64 -4.91 3.85
N ILE A 267 1.36 -5.22 4.12
CA ILE A 267 0.37 -5.46 3.06
C ILE A 267 0.11 -4.20 2.24
N GLN A 268 0.01 -3.03 2.87
CA GLN A 268 -0.16 -1.77 2.15
C GLN A 268 1.01 -1.52 1.18
N ILE A 269 2.26 -1.73 1.64
CA ILE A 269 3.47 -1.59 0.82
C ILE A 269 3.47 -2.60 -0.32
N LEU A 270 3.11 -3.86 -0.06
CA LEU A 270 2.96 -4.90 -1.07
C LEU A 270 1.95 -4.50 -2.14
N MET A 271 0.75 -4.08 -1.75
CA MET A 271 -0.29 -3.70 -2.71
C MET A 271 0.18 -2.55 -3.60
N VAL A 272 0.79 -1.51 -3.02
CA VAL A 272 1.34 -0.41 -3.80
C VAL A 272 2.46 -0.89 -4.73
N HIS A 273 3.35 -1.77 -4.28
CA HIS A 273 4.39 -2.33 -5.14
C HIS A 273 3.81 -3.08 -6.34
N LEU A 274 2.81 -3.95 -6.12
CA LEU A 274 2.22 -4.80 -7.14
C LEU A 274 1.38 -4.01 -8.16
N PHE A 275 0.61 -3.01 -7.70
CA PHE A 275 -0.32 -2.25 -8.53
C PHE A 275 0.25 -0.94 -9.09
N SER A 276 1.39 -0.43 -8.57
CA SER A 276 2.07 0.73 -9.17
C SER A 276 3.05 0.34 -10.28
N ALA A 277 3.11 -0.94 -10.64
CA ALA A 277 3.94 -1.41 -11.75
C ALA A 277 3.25 -1.13 -13.10
N ASP A 278 4.05 -1.05 -14.18
CA ASP A 278 3.64 -0.57 -15.50
C ASP A 278 2.21 -0.95 -15.92
N ASN A 279 1.41 0.05 -16.31
CA ASN A 279 0.02 -0.11 -16.76
C ASN A 279 -0.13 -1.18 -17.87
N LYS A 280 0.93 -1.42 -18.65
CA LYS A 280 0.98 -2.47 -19.68
C LYS A 280 0.83 -3.89 -19.11
N LEU A 281 1.19 -4.10 -17.84
CA LEU A 281 1.16 -5.40 -17.15
C LEU A 281 -0.18 -5.69 -16.46
N LEU A 282 -1.00 -4.65 -16.21
CA LEU A 282 -2.32 -4.79 -15.59
C LEU A 282 -3.44 -4.95 -16.62
N SER A 283 -3.14 -4.73 -17.91
CA SER A 283 -4.08 -4.92 -19.02
C SER A 283 -3.39 -5.54 -20.24
N PRO A 284 -2.79 -6.74 -20.14
CA PRO A 284 -2.59 -7.51 -21.35
C PRO A 284 -3.99 -7.75 -21.93
N LYS A 285 -4.24 -7.32 -23.18
CA LYS A 285 -5.39 -7.86 -23.91
C LYS A 285 -5.22 -9.37 -23.83
N LEU A 286 -6.11 -10.06 -23.13
CA LEU A 286 -6.06 -11.50 -22.90
C LEU A 286 -5.83 -12.21 -24.24
N THR A 287 -4.56 -12.47 -24.56
CA THR A 287 -4.18 -13.37 -25.63
C THR A 287 -4.46 -14.75 -25.06
N SER A 288 -5.41 -15.46 -25.66
CA SER A 288 -5.83 -16.79 -25.22
C SER A 288 -4.66 -17.78 -25.14
N ASP A 289 -3.61 -17.54 -25.95
CA ASP A 289 -2.44 -18.41 -26.07
C ASP A 289 -1.21 -17.87 -25.34
N VAL A 290 -0.71 -18.68 -24.40
CA VAL A 290 0.52 -18.45 -23.62
C VAL A 290 1.74 -18.25 -24.54
N SER A 291 1.78 -18.93 -25.69
CA SER A 291 2.89 -18.84 -26.65
C SER A 291 3.06 -17.46 -27.28
N ASN A 292 2.03 -16.63 -27.23
CA ASN A 292 2.03 -15.29 -27.82
C ASN A 292 2.30 -14.19 -26.77
N MET A 293 2.47 -14.56 -25.50
CA MET A 293 2.83 -13.62 -24.45
C MET A 293 4.33 -13.34 -24.44
N ASP A 294 4.69 -12.09 -24.18
CA ASP A 294 6.07 -11.68 -23.93
C ASP A 294 6.62 -12.44 -22.69
N PRO A 295 7.74 -13.19 -22.83
CA PRO A 295 8.36 -13.93 -21.73
C PRO A 295 8.64 -13.07 -20.49
N ASP A 296 9.01 -11.80 -20.69
CA ASP A 296 9.31 -10.90 -19.57
C ASP A 296 8.03 -10.54 -18.79
N ILE A 297 6.89 -10.38 -19.47
CA ILE A 297 5.58 -10.13 -18.84
C ILE A 297 5.15 -11.37 -18.04
N LEU A 298 5.32 -12.56 -18.62
CA LEU A 298 4.99 -13.82 -17.97
C LEU A 298 5.83 -14.03 -16.70
N MET A 299 7.15 -13.85 -16.79
CA MET A 299 8.08 -13.98 -15.66
C MET A 299 7.74 -12.99 -14.55
N ASN A 300 7.57 -11.71 -14.87
CA ASN A 300 7.21 -10.69 -13.88
C ASN A 300 5.86 -10.99 -13.20
N SER A 301 4.87 -11.49 -13.94
CA SER A 301 3.56 -11.83 -13.38
C SER A 301 3.64 -13.06 -12.46
N MET A 302 4.44 -14.06 -12.83
CA MET A 302 4.69 -15.24 -12.00
C MET A 302 5.46 -14.92 -10.71
N GLU A 303 6.43 -14.00 -10.77
CA GLU A 303 7.14 -13.51 -9.57
C GLU A 303 6.17 -12.84 -8.59
N ARG A 304 5.24 -12.01 -9.08
CA ARG A 304 4.21 -11.37 -8.24
C ARG A 304 3.26 -12.37 -7.60
N ILE A 305 2.80 -13.36 -8.37
CA ILE A 305 1.95 -14.45 -7.88
C ILE A 305 2.69 -15.22 -6.78
N THR A 306 3.96 -15.55 -7.01
CA THR A 306 4.80 -16.26 -6.03
C THR A 306 4.98 -15.44 -4.76
N LEU A 307 5.20 -14.13 -4.88
CA LEU A 307 5.28 -13.23 -3.74
C LEU A 307 3.94 -13.18 -2.97
N LEU A 308 2.80 -13.07 -3.65
CA LEU A 308 1.48 -13.09 -3.02
C LEU A 308 1.21 -14.38 -2.25
N TYR A 309 1.54 -15.55 -2.81
CA TYR A 309 1.44 -16.83 -2.10
C TYR A 309 2.38 -16.89 -0.88
N LYS A 310 3.63 -16.41 -1.01
CA LYS A 310 4.59 -16.32 0.11
C LYS A 310 4.00 -15.49 1.26
N VAL A 311 3.47 -14.31 0.96
CA VAL A 311 2.87 -13.42 1.99
C VAL A 311 1.56 -13.99 2.55
N LEU A 312 0.72 -14.64 1.73
CA LEU A 312 -0.52 -15.29 2.18
C LEU A 312 -0.25 -16.32 3.29
N ARG A 313 0.77 -17.16 3.12
CA ARG A 313 1.18 -18.15 4.12
C ARG A 313 1.75 -17.47 5.38
N GLN A 314 2.49 -16.38 5.22
CA GLN A 314 3.14 -15.67 6.32
C GLN A 314 2.20 -14.78 7.15
N SER A 315 1.05 -14.38 6.59
CA SER A 315 0.03 -13.51 7.19
C SER A 315 -0.76 -14.21 8.30
N ARG A 316 -0.98 -13.51 9.42
CA ARG A 316 -1.75 -13.99 10.57
C ARG A 316 -3.20 -13.53 10.51
N GLU A 317 -3.42 -12.30 10.11
CA GLU A 317 -4.73 -11.67 10.18
C GLU A 317 -5.62 -12.11 9.03
N LYS A 318 -6.88 -12.41 9.34
CA LYS A 318 -7.86 -12.83 8.35
C LYS A 318 -8.15 -11.75 7.31
N GLU A 319 -8.16 -10.48 7.73
CA GLU A 319 -8.35 -9.35 6.82
C GLU A 319 -7.19 -9.21 5.83
N SER A 320 -5.95 -9.26 6.33
CA SER A 320 -4.74 -9.24 5.51
C SER A 320 -4.72 -10.36 4.47
N LYS A 321 -5.08 -11.60 4.87
CA LYS A 321 -5.24 -12.70 3.91
C LYS A 321 -6.33 -12.44 2.89
N ARG A 322 -7.48 -11.90 3.29
CA ARG A 322 -8.58 -11.58 2.37
C ARG A 322 -8.16 -10.56 1.31
N ILE A 323 -7.39 -9.54 1.70
CA ILE A 323 -6.82 -8.56 0.76
C ILE A 323 -5.89 -9.27 -0.22
N ILE A 324 -4.95 -10.09 0.26
CA ILE A 324 -4.00 -10.84 -0.57
C ILE A 324 -4.74 -11.78 -1.54
N THR A 325 -5.71 -12.55 -1.05
CA THR A 325 -6.52 -13.47 -1.85
C THR A 325 -7.32 -12.74 -2.92
N THR A 326 -7.91 -11.59 -2.60
CA THR A 326 -8.66 -10.78 -3.58
C THR A 326 -7.72 -10.24 -4.66
N SER A 327 -6.55 -9.76 -4.27
CA SER A 327 -5.52 -9.31 -5.23
C SER A 327 -5.00 -10.46 -6.09
N LEU A 328 -4.78 -11.64 -5.52
CA LEU A 328 -4.32 -12.82 -6.25
C LEU A 328 -5.36 -13.29 -7.28
N LYS A 329 -6.65 -13.33 -6.91
CA LYS A 329 -7.77 -13.58 -7.84
C LYS A 329 -7.77 -12.59 -9.00
N TYR A 330 -7.61 -11.29 -8.71
CA TYR A 330 -7.52 -10.25 -9.73
C TYR A 330 -6.34 -10.48 -10.68
N PHE A 331 -5.13 -10.71 -10.15
CA PHE A 331 -3.95 -10.95 -10.99
C PHE A 331 -4.14 -12.20 -11.88
N LEU A 332 -4.61 -13.31 -11.31
CA LEU A 332 -4.81 -14.54 -12.04
C LEU A 332 -5.88 -14.43 -13.14
N ARG A 333 -6.90 -13.58 -12.95
CA ARG A 333 -7.94 -13.35 -13.94
C ARG A 333 -7.52 -12.41 -15.06
N GLU A 334 -6.84 -11.32 -14.72
CA GLU A 334 -6.58 -10.21 -15.65
C GLU A 334 -5.19 -10.27 -16.31
N THR A 335 -4.21 -10.95 -15.71
CA THR A 335 -2.81 -10.88 -16.18
C THR A 335 -2.31 -12.11 -16.92
N LEU A 336 -2.82 -13.30 -16.61
CA LEU A 336 -2.36 -14.55 -17.20
C LEU A 336 -3.54 -15.40 -17.65
N PRO A 337 -3.43 -16.11 -18.78
CA PRO A 337 -4.44 -17.09 -19.17
C PRO A 337 -4.44 -18.26 -18.17
N PRO A 338 -5.61 -18.88 -17.91
CA PRO A 338 -5.72 -19.99 -16.98
C PRO A 338 -4.79 -21.16 -17.31
N ALA A 339 -4.57 -21.45 -18.59
CA ALA A 339 -3.64 -22.49 -19.04
C ALA A 339 -2.22 -22.39 -18.43
N ALA A 340 -1.74 -21.17 -18.16
CA ALA A 340 -0.41 -20.95 -17.55
C ALA A 340 -0.41 -21.11 -16.01
N THR A 341 -1.55 -20.96 -15.35
CA THR A 341 -1.63 -20.81 -13.88
C THR A 341 -2.34 -21.95 -13.17
N LEU A 342 -3.18 -22.72 -13.88
CA LEU A 342 -3.98 -23.83 -13.34
C LEU A 342 -3.13 -24.82 -12.54
N SER A 343 -2.02 -25.29 -13.09
CA SER A 343 -1.08 -26.20 -12.40
C SER A 343 -0.62 -25.63 -11.06
N ARG A 344 -0.12 -24.38 -11.09
CA ARG A 344 0.45 -23.71 -9.94
C ARG A 344 -0.57 -23.55 -8.84
N VAL A 345 -1.77 -23.10 -9.17
CA VAL A 345 -2.86 -22.81 -8.23
C VAL A 345 -3.39 -24.09 -7.59
N VAL A 346 -3.55 -25.17 -8.35
CA VAL A 346 -3.98 -26.48 -7.82
C VAL A 346 -2.91 -27.08 -6.91
N ILE A 347 -1.64 -27.05 -7.32
CA ILE A 347 -0.52 -27.56 -6.51
C ILE A 347 -0.41 -26.76 -5.21
N GLU A 348 -0.48 -25.43 -5.27
CA GLU A 348 -0.45 -24.57 -4.08
C GLU A 348 -1.61 -24.84 -3.13
N PHE A 349 -2.82 -25.08 -3.65
CA PHE A 349 -3.97 -25.49 -2.85
C PHE A 349 -3.72 -26.82 -2.12
N LEU A 350 -3.25 -27.85 -2.84
CA LEU A 350 -2.99 -29.17 -2.25
C LEU A 350 -1.85 -29.14 -1.23
N GLU A 351 -0.77 -28.40 -1.49
CA GLU A 351 0.31 -28.21 -0.50
C GLU A 351 -0.19 -27.44 0.72
N CYS A 352 -1.02 -26.41 0.56
CA CYS A 352 -1.63 -25.71 1.70
C CYS A 352 -2.53 -26.64 2.53
N CYS A 353 -3.29 -27.55 1.89
CA CYS A 353 -4.10 -28.53 2.60
C CYS A 353 -3.22 -29.49 3.41
N LYS A 354 -2.16 -30.01 2.80
CA LYS A 354 -1.18 -30.89 3.45
C LYS A 354 -0.48 -30.21 4.63
N GLU A 355 -0.05 -28.96 4.47
CA GLU A 355 0.57 -28.17 5.54
C GLU A 355 -0.40 -27.92 6.71
N SER A 356 -1.66 -27.58 6.39
CA SER A 356 -2.70 -27.31 7.40
C SER A 356 -3.09 -28.56 8.19
N GLU A 357 -3.11 -29.72 7.54
CA GLU A 357 -3.45 -30.99 8.16
C GLU A 357 -2.39 -31.48 9.16
N LYS A 358 -1.10 -31.25 8.88
CA LYS A 358 0.02 -31.65 9.76
C LYS A 358 0.02 -30.97 11.13
N ILE A 359 -0.68 -29.85 11.27
CA ILE A 359 -0.71 -29.07 12.51
C ILE A 359 -1.72 -29.70 13.47
N LYS A 360 -1.23 -30.18 14.61
CA LYS A 360 -2.04 -30.85 15.65
C LYS A 360 -3.02 -29.88 16.32
N ILE A 361 -4.14 -30.42 16.79
CA ILE A 361 -5.16 -29.66 17.54
C ILE A 361 -4.66 -29.38 18.95
N GLU A 362 -4.48 -28.10 19.29
CA GLU A 362 -4.02 -27.61 20.60
C GLU A 362 -4.81 -26.36 21.04
N ILE A 363 -4.91 -26.15 22.36
CA ILE A 363 -5.52 -24.93 22.93
C ILE A 363 -4.60 -23.75 22.53
N ALA A 364 -5.07 -22.88 21.64
CA ALA A 364 -4.30 -21.82 20.96
C ALA A 364 -3.38 -22.27 19.80
N SER A 365 -3.76 -23.33 19.06
CA SER A 365 -3.02 -23.71 17.85
C SER A 365 -3.12 -22.67 16.71
N ASP A 366 -2.02 -22.47 15.98
CA ASP A 366 -1.99 -21.74 14.70
C ASP A 366 -2.87 -22.41 13.61
N ARG A 367 -3.54 -23.53 13.92
CA ARG A 367 -4.25 -24.37 12.96
C ARG A 367 -5.39 -23.65 12.25
N ASP A 368 -6.22 -22.89 12.97
CA ASP A 368 -7.32 -22.13 12.37
C ASP A 368 -6.83 -21.14 11.31
N ARG A 369 -5.66 -20.53 11.56
CA ARG A 369 -5.01 -19.64 10.61
C ARG A 369 -4.60 -20.42 9.35
N TRP A 370 -4.04 -21.61 9.47
CA TRP A 370 -3.66 -22.41 8.30
C TRP A 370 -4.89 -22.94 7.54
N ILE A 371 -5.93 -23.36 8.26
CA ILE A 371 -7.21 -23.75 7.67
C ILE A 371 -7.82 -22.58 6.87
N ASP A 372 -7.87 -21.37 7.43
CA ASP A 372 -8.34 -20.18 6.71
C ASP A 372 -7.51 -19.92 5.43
N CYS A 373 -6.19 -20.18 5.47
CA CYS A 373 -5.33 -20.08 4.28
C CYS A 373 -5.71 -21.13 3.23
N ALA A 374 -5.88 -22.40 3.60
CA ALA A 374 -6.28 -23.47 2.69
C ALA A 374 -7.66 -23.21 2.06
N VAL A 375 -8.62 -22.72 2.84
CA VAL A 375 -9.95 -22.35 2.36
C VAL A 375 -9.86 -21.18 1.37
N MET A 376 -9.09 -20.13 1.68
CA MET A 376 -8.90 -19.01 0.75
C MET A 376 -8.19 -19.44 -0.55
N ASN A 377 -7.29 -20.43 -0.49
CA ASN A 377 -6.71 -21.06 -1.68
C ASN A 377 -7.76 -21.79 -2.52
N ALA A 378 -8.73 -22.47 -1.92
CA ALA A 378 -9.84 -23.06 -2.66
C ALA A 378 -10.67 -22.00 -3.41
N GLU A 379 -10.85 -20.81 -2.82
CA GLU A 379 -11.50 -19.71 -3.53
C GLU A 379 -10.68 -19.20 -4.73
N ILE A 380 -9.35 -19.25 -4.64
CA ILE A 380 -8.45 -18.86 -5.75
C ILE A 380 -8.56 -19.89 -6.89
N VAL A 381 -8.55 -21.19 -6.55
CA VAL A 381 -8.78 -22.27 -7.54
C VAL A 381 -10.11 -22.06 -8.26
N PHE A 382 -11.18 -21.74 -7.51
CA PHE A 382 -12.50 -21.50 -8.09
C PHE A 382 -12.50 -20.33 -9.09
N GLU A 383 -11.83 -19.21 -8.78
CA GLU A 383 -11.74 -18.06 -9.69
C GLU A 383 -11.02 -18.42 -10.99
N VAL A 384 -9.92 -19.18 -10.90
CA VAL A 384 -9.18 -19.62 -12.10
C VAL A 384 -10.04 -20.56 -12.93
N PHE A 385 -10.74 -21.50 -12.30
CA PHE A 385 -11.62 -22.44 -13.01
C PHE A 385 -12.82 -21.73 -13.64
N GLN A 386 -13.40 -20.73 -12.95
CA GLN A 386 -14.41 -19.83 -13.51
C GLN A 386 -13.87 -19.15 -14.76
N THR A 387 -12.66 -18.61 -14.68
CA THR A 387 -12.02 -17.88 -15.78
C THR A 387 -11.79 -18.81 -16.97
N SER A 388 -11.32 -20.03 -16.75
CA SER A 388 -11.18 -21.06 -17.80
C SER A 388 -12.48 -21.35 -18.52
N ILE A 389 -13.58 -21.50 -17.76
CA ILE A 389 -14.91 -21.78 -18.33
C ILE A 389 -15.40 -20.57 -19.15
N THR A 390 -15.24 -19.35 -18.63
CA THR A 390 -15.67 -18.14 -19.35
C THR A 390 -14.85 -17.83 -20.60
N GLN A 391 -13.64 -18.38 -20.71
CA GLN A 391 -12.76 -18.26 -21.88
C GLN A 391 -12.85 -19.49 -22.80
N ASP A 392 -13.86 -20.34 -22.63
CA ASP A 392 -14.09 -21.56 -23.40
C ASP A 392 -12.90 -22.56 -23.38
N GLN A 393 -12.06 -22.50 -22.34
CA GLN A 393 -10.89 -23.38 -22.14
C GLN A 393 -11.26 -24.68 -21.39
N LEU A 394 -12.44 -25.24 -21.67
CA LEU A 394 -12.93 -26.48 -21.05
C LEU A 394 -12.01 -27.70 -21.27
N PRO A 395 -11.41 -27.91 -22.47
CA PRO A 395 -10.49 -29.03 -22.67
C PRO A 395 -9.23 -28.94 -21.79
N VAL A 396 -8.71 -27.73 -21.59
CA VAL A 396 -7.55 -27.47 -20.73
C VAL A 396 -7.90 -27.75 -19.28
N LEU A 397 -9.05 -27.24 -18.81
CA LEU A 397 -9.56 -27.53 -17.48
C LEU A 397 -9.75 -29.04 -17.28
N SER A 398 -10.27 -29.74 -18.30
CA SER A 398 -10.47 -31.18 -18.26
C SER A 398 -9.17 -31.96 -18.06
N GLY A 399 -8.11 -31.59 -18.77
CA GLY A 399 -6.78 -32.17 -18.59
C GLY A 399 -6.20 -31.91 -17.21
N TRP A 400 -6.36 -30.69 -16.68
CA TRP A 400 -5.86 -30.35 -15.34
C TRP A 400 -6.62 -31.02 -14.22
N ILE A 401 -7.93 -31.25 -14.35
CA ILE A 401 -8.68 -32.07 -13.38
C ILE A 401 -8.09 -33.47 -13.33
N PHE A 402 -7.78 -34.08 -14.48
CA PHE A 402 -7.16 -35.39 -14.54
C PHE A 402 -5.81 -35.41 -13.80
N GLU A 403 -4.96 -34.40 -14.02
CA GLU A 403 -3.67 -34.28 -13.32
C GLU A 403 -3.83 -34.01 -11.82
N ALA A 404 -4.80 -33.18 -11.42
CA ALA A 404 -5.14 -32.93 -10.02
C ALA A 404 -5.55 -34.23 -9.31
N LEU A 405 -6.35 -35.08 -9.96
CA LEU A 405 -6.71 -36.40 -9.47
C LEU A 405 -5.48 -37.31 -9.32
N CYS A 406 -4.50 -37.22 -10.23
CA CYS A 406 -3.22 -37.94 -10.08
C CYS A 406 -2.43 -37.45 -8.86
N HIS A 407 -2.39 -36.15 -8.58
CA HIS A 407 -1.73 -35.64 -7.37
C HIS A 407 -2.41 -36.10 -6.08
N LEU A 408 -3.73 -36.20 -6.09
CA LEU A 408 -4.50 -36.75 -4.96
C LEU A 408 -4.25 -38.25 -4.77
N LEU A 409 -4.20 -39.02 -5.87
CA LEU A 409 -3.85 -40.44 -5.87
C LEU A 409 -2.46 -40.73 -5.29
N ASN A 410 -1.50 -39.82 -5.50
CA ASN A 410 -0.15 -39.95 -4.96
C ASN A 410 -0.05 -39.70 -3.45
N GLY A 411 -1.18 -39.57 -2.73
CA GLY A 411 -1.19 -39.47 -1.26
C GLY A 411 -0.68 -38.14 -0.71
N LYS A 412 -0.82 -37.03 -1.47
CA LYS A 412 -0.41 -35.70 -0.97
C LYS A 412 -1.18 -35.26 0.28
N VAL A 413 -2.41 -35.74 0.44
CA VAL A 413 -3.34 -35.43 1.52
C VAL A 413 -3.80 -36.73 2.16
N THR A 414 -4.12 -36.75 3.47
CA THR A 414 -4.53 -38.00 4.13
C THR A 414 -5.85 -38.55 3.56
N PRO A 415 -6.10 -39.86 3.72
CA PRO A 415 -7.35 -40.48 3.28
C PRO A 415 -8.61 -39.84 3.86
N HIS A 416 -8.54 -39.26 5.07
CA HIS A 416 -9.68 -38.66 5.76
C HIS A 416 -10.02 -37.24 5.28
N LEU A 417 -9.02 -36.46 4.88
CA LEU A 417 -9.23 -35.11 4.32
C LEU A 417 -9.52 -35.16 2.81
N LEU A 418 -9.10 -36.22 2.12
CA LEU A 418 -9.27 -36.39 0.68
C LEU A 418 -10.70 -36.12 0.15
N PRO A 419 -11.80 -36.64 0.75
CA PRO A 419 -13.15 -36.43 0.22
C PRO A 419 -13.55 -34.95 0.19
N TYR A 420 -13.08 -34.17 1.15
CA TYR A 420 -13.37 -32.74 1.26
C TYR A 420 -12.61 -31.92 0.21
N CYS A 421 -11.34 -32.23 -0.01
CA CYS A 421 -10.53 -31.63 -1.08
C CYS A 421 -11.09 -31.98 -2.46
N LEU A 422 -11.46 -33.24 -2.66
CA LEU A 422 -12.05 -33.73 -3.90
C LEU A 422 -13.36 -33.02 -4.22
N GLN A 423 -14.28 -32.94 -3.26
CA GLN A 423 -15.55 -32.22 -3.43
C GLN A 423 -15.33 -30.77 -3.85
N THR A 424 -14.41 -30.08 -3.16
CA THR A 424 -14.09 -28.67 -3.44
C THR A 424 -13.56 -28.47 -4.86
N LEU A 425 -12.67 -29.36 -5.32
CA LEU A 425 -12.13 -29.34 -6.68
C LEU A 425 -13.21 -29.65 -7.72
N LEU A 426 -13.99 -30.71 -7.54
CA LEU A 426 -15.01 -31.12 -8.51
C LEU A 426 -16.12 -30.07 -8.65
N VAL A 427 -16.54 -29.45 -7.55
CA VAL A 427 -17.53 -28.35 -7.58
C VAL A 427 -16.96 -27.15 -8.33
N SER A 428 -15.70 -26.81 -8.10
CA SER A 428 -15.04 -25.71 -8.79
C SER A 428 -14.95 -25.97 -10.30
N ALA A 429 -14.70 -27.22 -10.68
CA ALA A 429 -14.41 -27.63 -12.06
C ALA A 429 -15.65 -28.04 -12.87
N SER A 430 -16.82 -28.07 -12.23
CA SER A 430 -18.06 -28.45 -12.86
C SER A 430 -18.39 -27.52 -14.03
N SER A 431 -18.88 -28.08 -15.14
CA SER A 431 -19.44 -27.26 -16.24
C SER A 431 -20.85 -26.72 -15.91
N ASN A 432 -21.49 -27.24 -14.85
CA ASN A 432 -22.85 -26.91 -14.48
C ASN A 432 -22.90 -25.73 -13.50
N GLN A 433 -23.44 -24.59 -13.94
CA GLN A 433 -23.55 -23.37 -13.12
C GLN A 433 -24.24 -23.59 -11.76
N PHE A 434 -25.25 -24.46 -11.69
CA PHE A 434 -26.01 -24.69 -10.46
C PHE A 434 -25.17 -25.40 -9.40
N ILE A 435 -24.31 -26.33 -9.83
CA ILE A 435 -23.36 -27.01 -8.93
C ILE A 435 -22.32 -26.02 -8.43
N ARG A 436 -21.83 -25.14 -9.30
CA ARG A 436 -20.82 -24.14 -8.93
C ARG A 436 -21.33 -23.10 -7.94
N HIS A 437 -22.62 -22.77 -7.95
CA HIS A 437 -23.25 -21.92 -6.93
C HIS A 437 -23.18 -22.50 -5.51
N VAL A 438 -22.90 -23.80 -5.37
CA VAL A 438 -22.71 -24.48 -4.08
C VAL A 438 -21.28 -24.29 -3.53
N SER A 439 -20.38 -23.59 -4.24
CA SER A 439 -18.99 -23.41 -3.80
C SER A 439 -18.83 -22.83 -2.39
N PRO A 440 -19.64 -21.86 -1.90
CA PRO A 440 -19.50 -21.36 -0.52
C PRO A 440 -19.76 -22.45 0.53
N LEU A 441 -20.70 -23.36 0.27
CA LEU A 441 -20.98 -24.50 1.13
C LEU A 441 -19.78 -25.47 1.13
N CYS A 442 -19.14 -25.68 -0.02
CA CYS A 442 -17.97 -26.57 -0.12
C CYS A 442 -16.78 -26.05 0.68
N TYR A 443 -16.57 -24.73 0.73
CA TYR A 443 -15.55 -24.12 1.58
C TYR A 443 -15.83 -24.34 3.07
N HIS A 444 -17.10 -24.30 3.48
CA HIS A 444 -17.50 -24.65 4.83
C HIS A 444 -17.27 -26.13 5.14
N ILE A 445 -17.67 -27.02 4.23
CA ILE A 445 -17.46 -28.47 4.34
C ILE A 445 -15.95 -28.78 4.43
N LEU A 446 -15.11 -28.15 3.61
CA LEU A 446 -13.66 -28.27 3.67
C LEU A 446 -13.10 -27.87 5.04
N ARG A 447 -13.57 -26.75 5.59
CA ARG A 447 -13.20 -26.29 6.94
C ARG A 447 -13.55 -27.32 8.01
N LEU A 448 -14.76 -27.91 7.94
CA LEU A 448 -15.17 -29.00 8.82
C LEU A 448 -14.29 -30.23 8.64
N GLY A 449 -13.88 -30.54 7.41
CA GLY A 449 -12.97 -31.64 7.09
C GLY A 449 -11.66 -31.53 7.86
N PHE A 450 -11.02 -30.36 7.87
CA PHE A 450 -9.81 -30.14 8.68
C PHE A 450 -10.04 -30.34 10.17
N LEU A 451 -11.16 -29.85 10.71
CA LEU A 451 -11.47 -30.01 12.13
C LEU A 451 -11.66 -31.49 12.51
N LYS A 452 -12.28 -32.28 11.63
CA LYS A 452 -12.55 -33.71 11.85
C LYS A 452 -11.38 -34.64 11.54
N SER A 453 -10.52 -34.30 10.58
CA SER A 453 -9.37 -35.12 10.17
C SER A 453 -8.10 -34.85 10.99
N GLY A 454 -8.15 -33.92 11.94
CA GLY A 454 -6.97 -33.49 12.69
C GLY A 454 -6.52 -34.46 13.77
N GLU A 455 -5.22 -34.69 13.84
CA GLU A 455 -4.62 -35.34 15.00
C GLU A 455 -4.74 -34.44 16.24
N VAL A 456 -5.34 -34.99 17.30
CA VAL A 456 -5.50 -34.34 18.60
C VAL A 456 -4.22 -34.52 19.41
N SER A 457 -3.69 -33.45 20.01
CA SER A 457 -2.50 -33.55 20.87
C SER A 457 -2.79 -34.34 22.15
N GLN A 458 -1.76 -34.98 22.74
CA GLN A 458 -1.90 -35.78 23.96
C GLN A 458 -2.47 -34.99 25.16
N ASN A 459 -2.30 -33.67 25.16
CA ASN A 459 -2.81 -32.74 26.18
C ASN A 459 -4.36 -32.66 26.20
N TRP A 460 -5.02 -33.07 25.12
CA TRP A 460 -6.47 -33.16 25.01
C TRP A 460 -7.03 -34.54 25.38
N SER A 461 -6.19 -35.49 25.85
CA SER A 461 -6.61 -36.86 26.18
C SER A 461 -7.83 -36.94 27.11
N VAL A 462 -7.95 -36.01 28.07
CA VAL A 462 -9.09 -35.91 29.01
C VAL A 462 -10.41 -35.49 28.33
N PHE A 463 -10.34 -34.77 27.21
CA PHE A 463 -11.50 -34.33 26.41
C PHE A 463 -11.58 -35.05 25.06
N SER A 464 -10.80 -36.10 24.84
CA SER A 464 -10.72 -36.81 23.56
C SER A 464 -12.08 -37.39 23.14
N ASP A 465 -12.92 -37.76 24.11
CA ASP A 465 -14.28 -38.26 23.87
C ASP A 465 -15.26 -37.18 23.37
N PHE A 466 -15.02 -35.90 23.66
CA PHE A 466 -15.82 -34.80 23.10
C PHE A 466 -15.51 -34.54 21.61
N LEU A 467 -14.34 -34.95 21.13
CA LEU A 467 -13.91 -34.81 19.73
C LEU A 467 -14.18 -36.07 18.89
N LYS A 468 -14.60 -37.18 19.51
CA LYS A 468 -14.93 -38.47 18.86
C LYS A 468 -16.31 -38.52 18.18
N THR A 469 -16.95 -37.39 17.90
CA THR A 469 -18.21 -37.39 17.14
C THR A 469 -17.94 -37.52 15.64
N ASP A 470 -18.22 -38.71 15.11
CA ASP A 470 -18.20 -39.10 13.69
C ASP A 470 -16.88 -38.86 12.94
N SER A 471 -16.05 -39.89 12.87
CA SER A 471 -14.87 -39.96 12.02
C SER A 471 -15.28 -40.02 10.55
N GLY A 472 -15.61 -38.87 9.94
CA GLY A 472 -15.87 -38.80 8.51
C GLY A 472 -16.76 -37.65 8.06
N MET A 473 -16.88 -37.57 6.73
CA MET A 473 -17.77 -36.68 6.01
C MET A 473 -19.23 -37.04 6.33
N GLN A 474 -20.09 -36.04 6.58
CA GLN A 474 -21.50 -36.31 6.90
C GLN A 474 -22.24 -36.87 5.69
N PHE A 475 -23.31 -37.61 5.92
CA PHE A 475 -24.12 -38.24 4.86
C PHE A 475 -24.61 -37.23 3.80
N SER A 476 -25.02 -36.03 4.22
CA SER A 476 -25.41 -34.94 3.31
C SER A 476 -24.27 -34.52 2.38
N ASP A 477 -23.07 -34.42 2.93
CA ASP A 477 -21.89 -33.95 2.21
C ASP A 477 -21.39 -35.02 1.23
N LYS A 478 -21.41 -36.30 1.66
CA LYS A 478 -21.12 -37.46 0.78
C LYS A 478 -22.09 -37.52 -0.40
N ARG A 479 -23.39 -37.30 -0.17
CA ARG A 479 -24.38 -37.21 -1.24
C ARG A 479 -24.09 -36.06 -2.20
N LEU A 480 -23.71 -34.90 -1.69
CA LEU A 480 -23.31 -33.78 -2.54
C LEU A 480 -22.11 -34.16 -3.41
N LEU A 481 -21.10 -34.83 -2.86
CA LEU A 481 -19.96 -35.34 -3.63
C LEU A 481 -20.40 -36.30 -4.76
N CYS A 482 -21.35 -37.20 -4.51
CA CYS A 482 -21.91 -38.07 -5.55
C CYS A 482 -22.70 -37.30 -6.62
N VAL A 483 -23.55 -36.35 -6.22
CA VAL A 483 -24.32 -35.51 -7.17
C VAL A 483 -23.38 -34.71 -8.05
N VAL A 484 -22.34 -34.10 -7.47
CA VAL A 484 -21.33 -33.35 -8.22
C VAL A 484 -20.64 -34.26 -9.23
N SER A 485 -20.22 -35.45 -8.82
CA SER A 485 -19.49 -36.39 -9.69
C SER A 485 -20.35 -36.86 -10.87
N LEU A 486 -21.66 -37.06 -10.66
CA LEU A 486 -22.59 -37.55 -11.70
C LEU A 486 -23.17 -36.45 -12.60
N LYS A 487 -23.30 -35.21 -12.11
CA LYS A 487 -24.05 -34.12 -12.78
C LYS A 487 -23.18 -32.96 -13.26
N SER A 488 -21.85 -33.07 -13.18
CA SER A 488 -20.89 -32.05 -13.63
C SER A 488 -20.44 -32.17 -15.10
N ASN A 489 -20.96 -33.16 -15.83
CA ASN A 489 -20.57 -33.51 -17.21
C ASN A 489 -19.06 -33.79 -17.38
N PHE A 490 -18.46 -34.53 -16.46
CA PHE A 490 -17.08 -34.99 -16.59
C PHE A 490 -16.94 -35.99 -17.75
N THR A 491 -15.77 -36.01 -18.38
CA THR A 491 -15.46 -36.93 -19.48
C THR A 491 -15.28 -38.36 -18.97
N GLY A 492 -15.43 -39.35 -19.85
CA GLY A 492 -15.27 -40.76 -19.48
C GLY A 492 -13.91 -41.06 -18.83
N SER A 493 -12.82 -40.46 -19.33
CA SER A 493 -11.48 -40.63 -18.75
C SER A 493 -11.34 -40.02 -17.35
N GLN A 494 -12.01 -38.90 -17.07
CA GLN A 494 -12.05 -38.31 -15.73
C GLN A 494 -12.82 -39.20 -14.75
N ILE A 495 -13.92 -39.79 -15.21
CA ILE A 495 -14.73 -40.72 -14.40
C ILE A 495 -13.94 -41.99 -14.09
N GLU A 496 -13.23 -42.56 -15.05
CA GLU A 496 -12.37 -43.73 -14.81
C GLU A 496 -11.25 -43.42 -13.81
N ARG A 497 -10.60 -42.26 -13.92
CA ARG A 497 -9.57 -41.86 -12.95
C ARG A 497 -10.16 -41.60 -11.56
N LEU A 498 -11.38 -41.06 -11.49
CA LEU A 498 -12.12 -40.89 -10.25
C LEU A 498 -12.45 -42.25 -9.61
N LYS A 499 -12.84 -43.26 -10.40
CA LYS A 499 -13.06 -44.64 -9.92
C LYS A 499 -11.77 -45.24 -9.35
N GLU A 500 -10.63 -45.07 -10.02
CA GLU A 500 -9.32 -45.51 -9.52
C GLU A 500 -8.97 -44.86 -8.17
N LEU A 501 -9.23 -43.55 -8.02
CA LEU A 501 -9.08 -42.84 -6.74
C LEU A 501 -10.00 -43.43 -5.66
N CYS A 502 -11.25 -43.73 -6.00
CA CYS A 502 -12.19 -44.32 -5.04
C CYS A 502 -11.79 -45.73 -4.61
N ASN A 503 -11.28 -46.55 -5.53
CA ASN A 503 -10.80 -47.90 -5.23
C ASN A 503 -9.57 -47.90 -4.31
N SER A 504 -8.78 -46.81 -4.35
CA SER A 504 -7.60 -46.64 -3.49
C SER A 504 -7.90 -46.10 -2.08
N ASN A 505 -9.14 -45.68 -1.79
CA ASN A 505 -9.50 -45.05 -0.52
C ASN A 505 -10.91 -45.43 -0.03
N GLU A 506 -10.96 -46.12 1.11
CA GLU A 506 -12.21 -46.56 1.76
C GLU A 506 -13.17 -45.41 2.12
N CYS A 507 -12.65 -44.20 2.40
CA CYS A 507 -13.46 -43.02 2.68
C CYS A 507 -14.27 -42.53 1.47
N LEU A 508 -14.00 -43.07 0.26
CA LEU A 508 -14.71 -42.79 -0.98
C LEU A 508 -15.58 -43.97 -1.46
N SER A 509 -15.80 -44.99 -0.63
CA SER A 509 -16.59 -46.19 -0.98
C SER A 509 -18.02 -45.89 -1.45
N GLU A 510 -18.71 -44.95 -0.81
CA GLU A 510 -20.04 -44.50 -1.26
C GLU A 510 -20.01 -43.85 -2.65
N LEU A 511 -18.95 -43.07 -2.94
CA LEU A 511 -18.75 -42.50 -4.28
C LEU A 511 -18.44 -43.59 -5.30
N ALA A 512 -17.61 -44.59 -4.95
CA ALA A 512 -17.34 -45.75 -5.81
C ALA A 512 -18.64 -46.43 -6.23
N SER A 513 -19.55 -46.69 -5.27
CA SER A 513 -20.85 -47.31 -5.52
C SER A 513 -21.79 -46.48 -6.40
N CYS A 514 -21.61 -45.16 -6.44
CA CYS A 514 -22.41 -44.28 -7.29
C CYS A 514 -21.85 -44.17 -8.72
N LEU A 515 -20.57 -44.50 -8.94
CA LEU A 515 -19.88 -44.40 -10.23
C LEU A 515 -19.88 -45.72 -11.03
N THR A 516 -20.17 -46.84 -10.36
CA THR A 516 -20.49 -48.16 -10.95
C THR A 516 -21.91 -48.18 -11.47
#